data_AF-A0A2E7VVZ8-F1
#
_entry.id   AF-A0A2E7VVZ8-F1
#
_cell.length_a   1.000
_cell.length_b   1.000
_cell.length_c   1.000
_cell.angle_alpha   90.00
_cell.angle_beta   90.00
_cell.angle_gamma   90.00
#
_symmetry.space_group_name_H-M   'P 1'
#
loop_
_entity.id
_entity.type
_entity.pdbx_description
1 polymer ?
#
loop_
_entity_poly.entity_id
_entity_poly.type
_entity_poly.pdbx_seq_one_letter_code
_entity_poly.pdbx_strand_id
1 'polypeptide(L)'
;MTDTFIEIIRFVISFCHVMAASTWFAGSLISLNINNLIKINQSFERIFDHFTNWTNTIISTLVLTGVILILDSISRIDSKVYIFILILKLFLFIWITLILYINRYKSYYFNKRNIYNNFVKLLIQSKLIFPITVVIFLLSELLNIIRI
;
A
#
# COMPACT_ATOMS: atom_id res chain seq x y z
N MET A 1 17.31 -14.20 26.48
CA MET A 1 15.92 -14.65 26.19
C MET A 1 15.07 -13.53 25.59
N THR A 2 15.25 -12.28 26.01
CA THR A 2 14.57 -11.11 25.42
C THR A 2 14.92 -10.91 23.94
N ASP A 3 16.19 -11.10 23.57
CA ASP A 3 16.63 -10.86 22.18
C ASP A 3 16.08 -11.89 21.19
N THR A 4 16.08 -13.17 21.57
CA THR A 4 15.50 -14.25 20.77
C THR A 4 13.99 -14.09 20.57
N PHE A 5 13.28 -13.60 21.58
CA PHE A 5 11.85 -13.31 21.45
C PHE A 5 11.57 -12.14 20.48
N ILE A 6 12.35 -11.07 20.56
CA ILE A 6 12.25 -9.91 19.65
C ILE A 6 12.59 -10.31 18.21
N GLU A 7 13.57 -11.19 18.02
CA GLU A 7 13.94 -11.73 16.70
C GLU A 7 12.81 -12.56 16.08
N ILE A 8 12.16 -13.41 16.86
CA ILE A 8 10.99 -14.19 16.39
C ILE A 8 9.86 -13.27 15.96
N ILE A 9 9.54 -12.25 16.77
CA ILE A 9 8.51 -11.25 16.42
C ILE A 9 8.86 -10.55 15.11
N ARG A 10 10.11 -10.10 14.96
CA ARG A 10 10.58 -9.44 13.74
C ARG A 10 10.46 -10.35 12.53
N PHE A 11 10.84 -11.62 12.66
CA PHE A 11 10.70 -12.60 11.60
C PHE A 11 9.24 -12.75 11.16
N VAL A 12 8.32 -12.88 12.11
CA VAL A 12 6.87 -12.98 11.83
C VAL A 12 6.36 -11.71 11.14
N ILE A 13 6.75 -10.53 11.60
CA ILE A 13 6.33 -9.25 10.98
C ILE A 13 6.87 -9.14 9.55
N SER A 14 8.14 -9.46 9.33
CA SER A 14 8.76 -9.48 8.00
C SER A 14 8.06 -10.47 7.06
N PHE A 15 7.76 -11.66 7.55
CA PHE A 15 7.03 -12.68 6.78
C PHE A 15 5.64 -12.18 6.38
N CYS A 16 4.88 -11.64 7.34
CA CYS A 16 3.57 -11.03 7.08
C CYS A 16 3.67 -9.87 6.08
N HIS A 17 4.71 -9.03 6.17
CA HIS A 17 4.93 -7.93 5.24
C HIS A 17 5.12 -8.42 3.80
N VAL A 18 5.99 -9.40 3.61
CA VAL A 18 6.27 -9.99 2.28
C VAL A 18 5.02 -10.65 1.71
N MET A 19 4.29 -11.45 2.51
CA MET A 19 3.05 -12.08 2.07
C MET A 19 1.99 -11.05 1.67
N ALA A 20 1.83 -9.97 2.46
CA ALA A 20 0.93 -8.88 2.14
C ALA A 20 1.36 -8.16 0.86
N ALA A 21 2.66 -7.93 0.66
CA ALA A 21 3.21 -7.27 -0.52
C ALA A 21 2.95 -8.08 -1.79
N SER A 22 3.24 -9.39 -1.75
CA SER A 22 2.99 -10.30 -2.86
C SER A 22 1.51 -10.40 -3.21
N THR A 23 0.64 -10.52 -2.20
CA THR A 23 -0.80 -10.63 -2.43
C THR A 23 -1.39 -9.33 -2.96
N TRP A 24 -0.93 -8.18 -2.46
CA TRP A 24 -1.29 -6.88 -3.01
C TRP A 24 -0.82 -6.74 -4.46
N PHE A 25 0.44 -7.11 -4.76
CA PHE A 25 0.99 -7.02 -6.11
C PHE A 25 0.20 -7.90 -7.09
N ALA A 26 -0.06 -9.16 -6.74
CA ALA A 26 -0.88 -10.05 -7.57
C ALA A 26 -2.30 -9.52 -7.73
N GLY A 27 -2.92 -9.08 -6.62
CA GLY A 27 -4.24 -8.46 -6.65
C GLY A 27 -4.27 -7.22 -7.54
N SER A 28 -3.13 -6.54 -7.65
CA SER A 28 -3.01 -5.33 -8.41
C SER A 28 -3.06 -5.55 -9.93
N LEU A 29 -2.38 -6.59 -10.40
CA LEU A 29 -2.39 -6.98 -11.80
C LEU A 29 -3.79 -7.42 -12.25
N ILE A 30 -4.52 -8.13 -11.38
CA ILE A 30 -5.89 -8.58 -11.65
C ILE A 30 -6.85 -7.40 -11.81
N SER A 31 -6.75 -6.40 -10.92
CA SER A 31 -7.61 -5.19 -10.94
C SER A 31 -7.46 -4.38 -12.23
N LEU A 32 -6.24 -4.28 -12.79
CA LEU A 32 -5.98 -3.55 -14.03
C LEU A 32 -6.75 -4.13 -15.23
N ASN A 33 -6.92 -5.45 -15.28
CA ASN A 33 -7.54 -6.16 -16.40
C ASN A 33 -9.06 -6.36 -16.23
N ILE A 34 -9.62 -6.05 -15.06
CA ILE A 34 -11.01 -6.41 -14.74
C ILE A 34 -12.04 -5.58 -15.52
N ASN A 35 -11.70 -4.35 -15.94
CA ASN A 35 -12.66 -3.44 -16.58
C ASN A 35 -13.22 -4.01 -17.89
N ASN A 36 -12.46 -4.89 -18.56
CA ASN A 36 -12.92 -5.58 -19.75
C ASN A 36 -13.87 -6.74 -19.40
N LEU A 37 -13.68 -7.39 -18.25
CA LEU A 37 -14.51 -8.50 -17.77
C LEU A 37 -15.86 -8.02 -17.21
N ILE A 38 -15.88 -6.89 -16.48
CA ILE A 38 -17.12 -6.32 -15.92
C ILE A 38 -18.08 -5.87 -17.04
N LYS A 39 -17.55 -5.36 -18.15
CA LYS A 39 -18.37 -5.00 -19.33
C LYS A 39 -19.09 -6.19 -19.95
N ILE A 40 -18.56 -7.40 -19.78
CA ILE A 40 -19.09 -8.62 -20.38
C ILE A 40 -20.20 -9.23 -19.50
N ASN A 41 -20.09 -9.12 -18.16
CA ASN A 41 -21.09 -9.66 -17.25
C ASN A 41 -21.13 -8.90 -15.90
N GLN A 42 -22.29 -8.33 -15.58
CA GLN A 42 -22.53 -7.54 -14.36
C GLN A 42 -22.40 -8.37 -13.07
N SER A 43 -22.49 -9.70 -13.11
CA SER A 43 -22.25 -10.52 -11.92
C SER A 43 -20.81 -10.41 -11.41
N PHE A 44 -19.85 -10.07 -12.28
CA PHE A 44 -18.46 -9.81 -11.89
C PHE A 44 -18.28 -8.53 -11.09
N GLU A 45 -19.22 -7.58 -11.19
CA GLU A 45 -19.13 -6.30 -10.47
C GLU A 45 -19.12 -6.52 -8.95
N ARG A 46 -20.05 -7.33 -8.43
CA ARG A 46 -20.10 -7.65 -6.99
C ARG A 46 -18.88 -8.43 -6.51
N ILE A 47 -18.41 -9.39 -7.30
CA ILE A 47 -17.23 -10.19 -6.97
C ILE A 47 -16.00 -9.27 -6.92
N PHE A 48 -15.91 -8.33 -7.86
CA PHE A 48 -14.82 -7.38 -7.92
C PHE A 48 -14.84 -6.37 -6.76
N ASP A 49 -16.02 -5.95 -6.30
CA ASP A 49 -16.16 -5.11 -5.11
C ASP A 49 -15.64 -5.82 -3.85
N HIS A 50 -15.99 -7.10 -3.67
CA HIS A 50 -15.45 -7.91 -2.58
C HIS A 50 -13.94 -8.08 -2.67
N PHE A 51 -13.43 -8.37 -3.87
CA PHE A 51 -12.00 -8.49 -4.13
C PHE A 51 -11.24 -7.19 -3.83
N THR A 52 -11.80 -6.04 -4.23
CA THR A 52 -11.23 -4.72 -3.96
C THR A 52 -11.18 -4.43 -2.46
N ASN A 53 -12.24 -4.79 -1.73
CA ASN A 53 -12.26 -4.67 -0.27
C ASN A 53 -11.20 -5.53 0.40
N TRP A 54 -11.03 -6.79 -0.03
CA TRP A 54 -9.98 -7.67 0.49
C TRP A 54 -8.58 -7.13 0.18
N THR A 55 -8.37 -6.62 -1.04
CA THR A 55 -7.11 -5.98 -1.44
C THR A 55 -6.80 -4.76 -0.55
N ASN A 56 -7.82 -3.94 -0.24
CA ASN A 56 -7.66 -2.80 0.67
C ASN A 56 -7.29 -3.21 2.11
N THR A 57 -7.84 -4.32 2.60
CA THR A 57 -7.46 -4.88 3.90
C THR A 57 -6.00 -5.32 3.88
N ILE A 58 -5.55 -6.00 2.81
CA ILE A 58 -4.16 -6.44 2.64
C ILE A 58 -3.21 -5.24 2.60
N ILE A 59 -3.57 -4.16 1.89
CA ILE A 59 -2.76 -2.92 1.86
C ILE A 59 -2.63 -2.33 3.27
N SER A 60 -3.69 -2.40 4.09
CA SER A 60 -3.63 -1.92 5.47
C SER A 60 -2.62 -2.73 6.30
N THR A 61 -2.60 -4.05 6.15
CA THR A 61 -1.60 -4.93 6.77
C THR A 61 -0.19 -4.64 6.25
N LEU A 62 -0.03 -4.40 4.94
CA LEU A 62 1.23 -4.04 4.31
C LEU A 62 1.80 -2.73 4.90
N VAL A 63 0.96 -1.69 5.01
CA VAL A 63 1.34 -0.40 5.58
C VAL A 63 1.78 -0.56 7.03
N LEU A 64 0.97 -1.24 7.86
CA LEU A 64 1.27 -1.41 9.29
C LEU A 64 2.60 -2.15 9.50
N THR A 65 2.76 -3.29 8.83
CA THR A 65 3.99 -4.08 8.93
C THR A 65 5.19 -3.31 8.37
N GLY A 66 5.02 -2.56 7.27
CA GLY A 66 6.07 -1.74 6.67
C GLY A 66 6.54 -0.60 7.59
N VAL A 67 5.62 0.09 8.26
CA VAL A 67 5.96 1.14 9.24
C VAL A 67 6.78 0.56 10.40
N ILE A 68 6.37 -0.60 10.95
CA ILE A 68 7.09 -1.25 12.05
C ILE A 68 8.53 -1.60 11.61
N LEU A 69 8.70 -2.19 10.42
CA LEU A 69 10.02 -2.56 9.89
C LEU A 69 10.91 -1.34 9.62
N ILE A 70 10.32 -0.22 9.17
CA ILE A 70 11.06 1.03 8.96
C ILE A 70 11.54 1.59 10.30
N LEU A 71 10.67 1.71 11.31
CA LEU A 71 11.04 2.23 12.62
C LEU A 71 12.15 1.39 13.26
N ASP A 72 12.03 0.07 13.16
CA ASP A 72 13.05 -0.86 13.61
C ASP A 72 14.39 -0.67 12.85
N SER A 73 14.35 -0.46 11.54
CA SER A 73 15.54 -0.22 10.73
C SER A 73 16.22 1.12 11.05
N ILE A 74 15.45 2.20 11.26
CA ILE A 74 15.98 3.50 11.69
C ILE A 74 16.72 3.39 13.01
N SER A 75 16.23 2.56 13.94
CA SER A 75 16.87 2.37 15.25
C SER A 75 18.23 1.66 15.21
N ARG A 76 18.61 1.09 14.07
CA ARG A 76 19.79 0.20 13.92
C ARG A 76 20.82 0.68 12.90
N ILE A 77 20.54 1.72 12.13
CA ILE A 77 21.35 2.11 10.95
C ILE A 77 21.64 3.61 10.98
N ASP A 78 22.92 3.97 10.91
CA ASP A 78 23.38 5.37 10.92
C ASP A 78 23.58 5.98 9.52
N SER A 79 23.33 5.22 8.45
CA SER A 79 23.48 5.74 7.08
C SER A 79 22.41 6.79 6.77
N LYS A 80 22.83 8.05 6.62
CA LYS A 80 21.95 9.18 6.28
C LYS A 80 21.17 8.95 4.98
N VAL A 81 21.80 8.35 3.98
CA VAL A 81 21.15 8.02 2.69
C VAL A 81 20.05 6.98 2.91
N TYR A 82 20.32 5.97 3.73
CA TYR A 82 19.34 4.94 4.04
C TYR A 82 18.15 5.49 4.84
N ILE A 83 18.41 6.32 5.85
CA ILE A 83 17.38 7.00 6.63
C ILE A 83 16.49 7.86 5.73
N PHE A 84 17.07 8.59 4.77
CA PHE A 84 16.29 9.38 3.81
C PHE A 84 15.34 8.50 2.97
N ILE A 85 15.82 7.35 2.48
CA ILE A 85 14.99 6.39 1.74
C ILE A 85 13.85 5.85 2.62
N LEU A 86 14.13 5.52 3.88
CA LEU A 86 13.13 5.06 4.84
C LEU A 86 12.07 6.12 5.13
N ILE A 87 12.45 7.39 5.26
CA ILE A 87 11.52 8.52 5.42
C ILE A 87 10.63 8.65 4.18
N LEU A 88 11.20 8.50 2.98
CA LEU A 88 10.44 8.53 1.75
C LEU A 88 9.42 7.36 1.71
N LYS A 89 9.81 6.14 2.13
CA LYS A 89 8.89 5.01 2.33
C LYS A 89 7.74 5.35 3.29
N LEU A 90 8.03 5.99 4.43
CA LEU A 90 7.00 6.41 5.40
C LEU A 90 6.01 7.42 4.80
N PHE A 91 6.51 8.43 4.08
CA PHE A 91 5.66 9.41 3.42
C PHE A 91 4.67 8.75 2.45
N LEU A 92 5.13 7.73 1.72
CA LEU A 92 4.30 6.97 0.79
C LEU A 92 3.24 6.15 1.51
N PHE A 93 3.58 5.49 2.61
CA PHE A 93 2.60 4.78 3.42
C PHE A 93 1.52 5.71 3.97
N ILE A 94 1.87 6.92 4.41
CA ILE A 94 0.90 7.94 4.80
C ILE A 94 0.00 8.31 3.63
N TRP A 95 0.58 8.52 2.44
CA TRP A 95 -0.17 8.87 1.24
C TRP A 95 -1.16 7.77 0.80
N ILE A 96 -0.73 6.50 0.81
CA ILE A 96 -1.57 5.33 0.52
C ILE A 96 -2.72 5.23 1.54
N THR A 97 -2.42 5.41 2.81
CA THR A 97 -3.42 5.37 3.89
C THR A 97 -4.47 6.46 3.71
N LEU A 98 -4.04 7.68 3.36
CA LEU A 98 -4.93 8.79 3.06
C LEU A 98 -5.88 8.45 1.89
N ILE A 99 -5.34 7.86 0.82
CA ILE A 99 -6.13 7.45 -0.34
C ILE A 99 -7.15 6.37 0.04
N LEU A 100 -6.74 5.34 0.78
CA LEU A 100 -7.63 4.28 1.24
C LEU A 100 -8.76 4.83 2.11
N TYR A 101 -8.41 5.73 3.03
CA TYR A 101 -9.37 6.42 3.89
C TYR A 101 -10.39 7.19 3.04
N ILE A 102 -9.93 8.02 2.11
CA ILE A 102 -10.80 8.81 1.24
C ILE A 102 -11.70 7.89 0.40
N ASN A 103 -11.16 6.81 -0.17
CA ASN A 103 -11.93 5.89 -1.00
C ASN A 103 -13.01 5.15 -0.20
N ARG A 104 -12.68 4.69 1.02
CA ARG A 104 -13.61 3.98 1.90
C ARG A 104 -14.75 4.87 2.39
N TYR A 105 -14.45 6.13 2.70
CA TYR A 105 -15.45 7.08 3.20
C TYR A 105 -15.93 8.06 2.15
N LYS A 106 -15.70 7.77 0.86
CA LYS A 106 -16.09 8.65 -0.26
C LYS A 106 -17.58 8.96 -0.22
N SER A 107 -18.41 7.93 -0.03
CA SER A 107 -19.88 8.07 0.05
C SER A 107 -20.33 8.85 1.28
N TYR A 108 -19.61 8.74 2.40
CA TYR A 108 -19.97 9.39 3.67
C TYR A 108 -19.58 10.88 3.69
N TYR A 109 -18.37 11.23 3.24
CA TYR A 109 -17.88 12.61 3.31
C TYR A 109 -18.20 13.45 2.06
N PHE A 110 -18.34 12.83 0.88
CA PHE A 110 -18.46 13.58 -0.39
C PHE A 110 -19.86 13.56 -1.00
N ASN A 111 -20.89 13.18 -0.22
CA ASN A 111 -22.30 13.30 -0.65
C ASN A 111 -22.78 14.77 -0.70
N LYS A 112 -21.98 15.73 -0.21
CA LYS A 112 -22.23 17.17 -0.39
C LYS A 112 -21.51 17.68 -1.64
N ARG A 113 -22.34 18.11 -2.59
CA ARG A 113 -22.13 18.40 -4.03
C ARG A 113 -20.96 19.31 -4.47
N ASN A 114 -19.97 19.71 -3.65
CA ASN A 114 -19.03 20.74 -4.11
C ASN A 114 -17.59 20.80 -3.53
N ILE A 115 -17.06 19.75 -2.88
CA ILE A 115 -15.68 19.78 -2.32
C ILE A 115 -14.73 18.85 -3.10
N TYR A 116 -14.99 18.64 -4.39
CA TYR A 116 -14.09 17.88 -5.27
C TYR A 116 -13.29 18.85 -6.14
N ASN A 117 -12.31 19.53 -5.54
CA ASN A 117 -11.36 20.37 -6.28
C ASN A 117 -10.55 19.51 -7.27
N ASN A 118 -10.15 20.08 -8.42
CA ASN A 118 -9.38 19.35 -9.45
C ASN A 118 -8.10 18.68 -8.91
N PHE A 119 -7.45 19.26 -7.90
CA PHE A 119 -6.29 18.66 -7.21
C PHE A 119 -6.64 17.38 -6.44
N VAL A 120 -7.75 17.40 -5.71
CA VAL A 120 -8.26 16.23 -4.97
C VAL A 120 -8.70 15.14 -5.96
N LYS A 121 -9.25 15.54 -7.11
CA LYS A 121 -9.60 14.62 -8.21
C LYS A 121 -8.38 13.96 -8.86
N LEU A 122 -7.29 14.69 -9.05
CA LEU A 122 -6.01 14.17 -9.52
C LEU A 122 -5.36 13.22 -8.49
N LEU A 123 -5.36 13.59 -7.21
CA LEU A 123 -4.82 12.76 -6.13
C LEU A 123 -5.60 11.45 -5.92
N ILE A 124 -6.92 11.45 -6.18
CA ILE A 124 -7.82 10.29 -6.01
C ILE A 124 -8.08 9.58 -7.35
N GLN A 125 -7.30 9.82 -8.39
CA GLN A 125 -7.46 9.09 -9.64
C GLN A 125 -7.01 7.63 -9.41
N SER A 126 -7.96 6.78 -8.98
CA SER A 126 -7.73 5.41 -8.49
C SER A 126 -6.99 4.53 -9.49
N LYS A 127 -7.14 4.81 -10.78
CA LYS A 127 -6.41 4.14 -11.86
C LYS A 127 -4.90 4.43 -11.88
N LEU A 128 -4.45 5.58 -11.38
CA LEU A 128 -3.03 5.98 -11.34
C LEU A 128 -2.36 5.64 -10.02
N ILE A 129 -3.12 5.67 -8.92
CA ILE A 129 -2.65 5.31 -7.57
C ILE A 129 -1.93 3.96 -7.58
N PHE A 130 -2.51 3.01 -8.30
CA PHE A 130 -2.08 1.63 -8.33
C PHE A 130 -0.76 1.39 -9.06
N PRO A 131 -0.57 1.82 -10.33
CA PRO A 131 0.74 1.72 -10.98
C PRO A 131 1.79 2.58 -10.27
N ILE A 132 1.43 3.75 -9.72
CA ILE A 132 2.38 4.60 -8.99
C ILE A 132 2.88 3.90 -7.72
N THR A 133 1.99 3.28 -6.94
CA THR A 133 2.39 2.53 -5.73
C THR A 133 3.25 1.32 -6.06
N VAL A 134 2.99 0.62 -7.16
CA VAL A 134 3.84 -0.48 -7.66
C VAL A 134 5.23 0.02 -8.07
N VAL A 135 5.30 1.07 -8.89
CA VAL A 135 6.57 1.65 -9.35
C VAL A 135 7.42 2.10 -8.16
N ILE A 136 6.79 2.73 -7.19
CA ILE A 136 7.46 3.24 -6.01
C ILE A 136 7.90 2.12 -5.07
N PHE A 137 7.06 1.10 -4.83
CA PHE A 137 7.44 -0.08 -4.06
C PHE A 137 8.66 -0.78 -4.67
N LEU A 138 8.65 -0.99 -5.99
CA LEU A 138 9.76 -1.58 -6.74
C LEU A 138 11.02 -0.72 -6.69
N LEU A 139 10.93 0.59 -6.90
CA LEU A 139 12.04 1.53 -6.78
C LEU A 139 12.68 1.46 -5.39
N SER A 140 11.83 1.39 -4.37
CA SER A 140 12.30 1.40 -2.99
C SER A 140 12.96 0.07 -2.59
N GLU A 141 12.54 -1.04 -3.17
CA GLU A 141 13.19 -2.33 -2.97
C GLU A 141 14.48 -2.47 -3.77
N LEU A 142 14.53 -1.91 -4.99
CA LEU A 142 15.78 -1.73 -5.74
C LEU A 142 16.82 -0.92 -4.94
N LEU A 143 16.41 0.18 -4.31
CA LEU A 143 17.29 0.99 -3.47
C LEU A 143 17.75 0.23 -2.20
N ASN A 144 16.93 -0.68 -1.68
CA ASN A 144 17.27 -1.54 -0.56
C ASN A 144 18.26 -2.66 -0.96
N ILE A 145 18.26 -3.08 -2.23
CA ILE A 145 19.24 -4.00 -2.82
C ILE A 145 20.57 -3.29 -3.11
N ILE A 146 20.52 -2.01 -3.51
CA ILE A 146 21.70 -1.15 -3.72
C ILE A 146 22.39 -0.80 -2.38
N ARG A 147 21.83 -1.21 -1.23
CA ARG A 147 22.42 -1.18 0.12
C ARG A 147 23.63 -2.15 0.28
N ILE A 148 24.39 -2.38 -0.78
CA ILE A 148 25.80 -2.80 -0.69
C ILE A 148 26.61 -1.57 -0.28
#